data_AF-A0A255YRV7-F1
#
_entry.id   AF-A0A255YRV7-F1
#
_cell.length_a   1.000
_cell.length_b   1.000
_cell.length_c   1.000
_cell.angle_alpha   90.00
_cell.angle_beta   90.00
_cell.angle_gamma   90.00
#
_symmetry.space_group_name_H-M   'P 1'
#
loop_
_entity.id
_entity.type
_entity.pdbx_description
1 polymer ?
#
loop_
_entity_poly.entity_id
_entity_poly.type
_entity_poly.pdbx_seq_one_letter_code
_entity_poly.pdbx_strand_id
1 'polypeptide(L)' 'MTALASLVTALRDRSSALALRLPARHAQVVQALPLGPGARLLVVEFAGRRLLVGQSRAGLATLAESPAE' A
#
# COMPACT_ATOMS: atom_id res chain seq x y z
N MET A 1 -0.58 25.75 -13.72
CA MET A 1 -0.11 24.58 -12.94
C MET A 1 -1.28 23.76 -12.37
N THR A 2 -2.40 23.65 -13.10
CA THR A 2 -3.68 23.18 -12.53
C THR A 2 -4.12 21.83 -13.10
N ALA A 3 -3.70 21.52 -14.33
CA ALA A 3 -4.10 20.32 -15.07
C ALA A 3 -3.64 19.00 -14.42
N LEU A 4 -2.43 18.99 -13.84
CA LEU A 4 -1.90 17.79 -13.18
C LEU A 4 -2.65 17.50 -11.88
N ALA A 5 -2.94 18.54 -11.08
CA ALA A 5 -3.69 18.40 -9.85
C ALA A 5 -5.12 17.89 -10.11
N SER A 6 -5.79 18.45 -11.14
CA SER A 6 -7.12 17.98 -11.53
C SER A 6 -7.10 16.54 -12.08
N LEU A 7 -6.05 16.14 -12.79
CA LEU A 7 -5.89 14.77 -13.28
C LEU A 7 -5.68 13.79 -12.12
N VAL A 8 -4.82 14.13 -11.15
CA VAL A 8 -4.59 13.29 -9.97
C VAL A 8 -5.88 13.11 -9.15
N THR A 9 -6.65 14.19 -8.96
CA THR A 9 -7.94 14.11 -8.26
C THR A 9 -8.96 13.27 -9.04
N ALA A 10 -9.06 13.44 -10.36
CA ALA A 10 -9.96 12.65 -11.20
C ALA A 10 -9.58 11.16 -11.22
N LEU A 11 -8.29 10.83 -11.22
CA LEU A 11 -7.82 9.45 -11.14
C LEU A 11 -8.13 8.83 -9.76
N ARG A 12 -8.00 9.60 -8.68
CA ARG A 12 -8.30 9.15 -7.31
C ARG A 12 -9.80 8.90 -7.12
N ASP A 13 -10.67 9.80 -7.58
CA ASP A 13 -12.13 9.62 -7.55
C ASP A 13 -12.58 8.47 -8.47
N ARG A 14 -11.95 8.32 -9.64
CA ARG A 14 -12.28 7.20 -10.53
C ARG A 14 -11.80 5.86 -9.97
N SER A 15 -10.72 5.83 -9.20
CA SER A 15 -10.26 4.64 -8.47
C SER A 15 -11.09 4.30 -7.23
N SER A 16 -11.91 5.23 -6.72
CA SER A 16 -12.89 4.92 -5.67
C SER A 16 -14.22 4.44 -6.27
N ALA A 17 -14.60 4.96 -7.44
CA ALA A 17 -15.79 4.54 -8.20
C ALA A 17 -15.59 3.21 -8.96
N LEU A 18 -14.41 3.01 -9.55
CA LEU A 18 -13.86 1.69 -9.79
C LEU A 18 -13.38 1.19 -8.43
N ALA A 19 -14.29 0.70 -7.60
CA ALA A 19 -13.92 -0.46 -6.83
C ALA A 19 -13.49 -1.52 -7.85
N LEU A 20 -12.22 -1.47 -8.28
CA LEU A 20 -11.38 -2.65 -8.36
C LEU A 20 -11.58 -3.29 -6.99
N ARG A 21 -12.68 -4.04 -6.89
CA ARG A 21 -12.85 -5.14 -5.99
C ARG A 21 -11.78 -6.10 -6.44
N LEU A 22 -10.52 -5.77 -6.13
CA LEU A 22 -9.50 -6.73 -5.87
C LEU A 22 -10.21 -7.72 -4.95
N PRO A 23 -10.48 -8.97 -5.37
CA PRO A 23 -10.94 -10.03 -4.49
C PRO A 23 -10.37 -9.84 -3.10
N ALA A 24 -11.21 -10.00 -2.07
CA ALA A 24 -11.03 -9.50 -0.70
C ALA A 24 -9.76 -9.95 0.08
N ARG A 25 -8.75 -10.48 -0.60
CA ARG A 25 -7.53 -11.10 -0.10
C ARG A 25 -6.39 -11.02 -1.14
N HIS A 26 -6.23 -9.91 -1.86
CA HIS A 26 -5.04 -9.74 -2.70
C HIS A 26 -3.82 -9.25 -1.92
N ALA A 27 -4.04 -8.47 -0.85
CA ALA A 27 -3.01 -7.95 0.03
C ALA A 27 -3.35 -8.33 1.48
N GLN A 28 -2.43 -8.95 2.20
CA GLN A 28 -2.60 -9.28 3.62
C GLN A 28 -1.37 -8.86 4.41
N VAL A 29 -1.58 -8.12 5.50
CA VAL A 29 -0.51 -7.89 6.49
C VAL A 29 -0.36 -9.16 7.30
N VAL A 30 0.77 -9.86 7.14
CA VAL A 30 1.08 -11.10 7.86
C VAL A 30 1.93 -10.85 9.10
N GLN A 31 2.64 -9.72 9.16
CA GLN A 31 3.37 -9.30 10.35
C GLN A 31 3.40 -7.77 10.46
N ALA A 32 3.38 -7.27 11.70
CA ALA A 32 3.55 -5.85 12.00
C ALA A 32 4.48 -5.68 13.20
N LEU A 33 5.49 -4.81 13.06
CA LEU A 33 6.43 -4.44 14.12
C LEU A 33 6.39 -2.93 14.35
N PRO A 34 5.84 -2.45 15.48
CA PRO A 34 5.88 -1.04 15.84
C PRO A 34 7.32 -0.56 16.03
N LEU A 35 7.66 0.60 15.46
CA LEU A 35 8.97 1.25 15.67
C LEU A 35 8.87 2.54 16.51
N GLY A 36 7.65 2.96 16.84
CA GLY A 36 7.37 4.16 17.61
C GLY A 36 6.07 4.83 17.18
N PRO A 37 5.76 6.00 17.73
CA PRO A 37 4.51 6.71 17.44
C PRO A 37 4.36 7.01 15.95
N GLY A 38 3.37 6.36 15.31
CA GLY A 38 3.07 6.56 13.89
C GLY A 38 4.07 5.94 12.92
N ALA A 39 4.92 5.00 13.38
CA ALA A 39 5.85 4.25 12.53
C ALA A 39 5.81 2.75 12.82
N ARG A 40 5.78 1.92 11.77
CA ARG A 40 5.86 0.45 11.88
C ARG A 40 6.46 -0.17 10.63
N LEU A 41 7.07 -1.34 10.79
CA LEU A 41 7.38 -2.24 9.70
C LEU A 41 6.22 -3.22 9.52
N LEU A 42 5.86 -3.49 8.28
CA LEU A 42 4.83 -4.43 7.89
C LEU A 42 5.43 -5.47 6.95
N VAL A 43 5.05 -6.73 7.10
CA VAL A 43 5.21 -7.73 6.05
C VAL A 43 3.86 -7.91 5.39
N VAL A 44 3.78 -7.65 4.09
CA VAL A 44 2.55 -7.74 3.30
C VAL A 44 2.70 -8.85 2.28
N GLU A 45 1.81 -9.82 2.30
CA GLU A 45 1.66 -10.79 1.22
C GLU A 45 0.76 -10.19 0.13
N PHE A 46 1.32 -10.05 -1.07
CA PHE A 46 0.62 -9.51 -2.23
C PHE A 46 1.09 -10.19 -3.51
N ALA A 47 0.14 -10.67 -4.32
CA ALA A 47 0.42 -11.30 -5.62
C ALA A 47 1.50 -12.41 -5.58
N GLY A 48 1.48 -13.26 -4.56
CA GLY A 48 2.46 -14.35 -4.37
C GLY A 48 3.84 -13.88 -3.92
N ARG A 49 3.95 -12.65 -3.39
CA ARG A 49 5.20 -12.06 -2.88
C ARG A 49 5.02 -11.59 -1.45
N ARG A 50 6.09 -11.62 -0.66
CA ARG A 50 6.18 -10.93 0.62
C ARG A 50 6.91 -9.61 0.43
N LEU A 51 6.31 -8.53 0.90
CA LEU A 51 6.84 -7.17 0.83
C LEU A 51 7.15 -6.68 2.24
N LEU A 52 8.38 -6.22 2.48
CA LEU A 52 8.69 -5.45 3.67
C LEU A 52 8.34 -3.99 3.40
N VAL A 53 7.40 -3.45 4.16
CA VAL A 53 6.89 -2.09 4.00
C VAL A 53 7.16 -1.29 5.26
N GLY A 54 7.85 -0.16 5.11
CA GLY A 54 7.91 0.87 6.13
C GLY A 54 6.65 1.74 6.05
N GLN A 55 5.88 1.80 7.13
CA GLN A 55 4.81 2.79 7.27
C GLN A 55 5.25 3.90 8.22
N SER A 56 4.99 5.13 7.82
CA SER A 56 5.07 6.31 8.68
C SER A 56 3.87 7.24 8.46
N ARG A 57 3.82 8.37 9.17
CA ARG A 57 2.86 9.46 8.87
C ARG A 57 3.03 10.07 7.48
N ALA A 58 4.23 9.99 6.90
CA ALA A 58 4.51 10.48 5.55
C ALA A 58 4.01 9.52 4.46
N GLY A 59 3.65 8.28 4.81
CA GLY A 59 3.11 7.29 3.89
C GLY A 59 3.78 5.92 4.02
N LEU A 60 3.77 5.18 2.91
CA LEU A 60 4.30 3.83 2.79
C LEU A 60 5.54 3.83 1.89
N ALA A 61 6.54 3.03 2.24
CA ALA A 61 7.71 2.75 1.41
C ALA A 61 7.97 1.24 1.38
N THR A 62 8.12 0.66 0.19
CA THR A 62 8.61 -0.72 0.05
C THR A 62 10.11 -0.72 0.28
N LEU A 63 10.57 -1.52 1.24
CA LEU A 63 11.97 -1.62 1.65
C LEU A 63 12.65 -2.87 1.08
N ALA A 64 11.89 -3.95 0.93
CA ALA A 64 12.36 -5.20 0.35
C ALA A 64 11.19 -6.04 -0.18
N GLU A 65 11.50 -7.03 -1.02
CA GLU A 65 10.54 -7.99 -1.55
C GLU A 65 11.16 -9.38 -1.72
N SER A 66 10.35 -10.42 -1.53
CA SER A 66 10.71 -11.82 -1.77
C SER A 66 9.52 -12.60 -2.33
N PRO A 67 9.72 -13.78 -2.93
CA PRO A 67 8.63 -14.74 -3.13
C PRO A 67 7.92 -15.05 -1.80
N ALA A 68 6.61 -15.28 -1.83
CA ALA A 68 5.91 -15.92 -0.73
C ALA A 68 6.21 -17.42 -0.78
N GLU A 69 6.47 -18.02 0.39
CA GLU A 69 6.70 -19.46 0.55
C GLU A 69 5.39 -20.24 0.55
#